data_AF-A0A352XCQ0-F1
#
_entry.id   AF-A0A352XCQ0-F1
#
_cell.length_a   1.000
_cell.length_b   1.000
_cell.length_c   1.000
_cell.angle_alpha   90.00
_cell.angle_beta   90.00
_cell.angle_gamma   90.00
#
_symmetry.space_group_name_H-M   'P 1'
#
loop_
_entity.id
_entity.type
_entity.pdbx_description
1 polymer ?
#
loop_
_entity_poly.entity_id
_entity_poly.type
_entity_poly.pdbx_seq_one_letter_code
_entity_poly.pdbx_strand_id
1 'polypeptide(L)' 'MVMKNNQLERVSDELQKTLDLEAKNPSANRKDEVANLLNSQRFLDDYDACIWWNGCYYCKDESNNWYCIKCTF' A
#
# COMPACT_ATOMS: atom_id res chain seq x y z
N MET A 1 -10.84 -22.23 -7.60
CA MET A 1 -10.33 -21.61 -6.36
C MET A 1 -8.98 -21.01 -6.68
N VAL A 2 -8.96 -19.74 -7.09
CA VAL A 2 -7.75 -18.98 -7.38
C VAL A 2 -7.90 -17.77 -6.47
N MET A 3 -7.04 -17.53 -5.48
CA MET A 3 -5.75 -16.88 -5.67
C MET A 3 -4.82 -17.28 -4.51
N LYS A 4 -3.85 -18.16 -4.78
CA LYS A 4 -2.59 -18.18 -4.03
C LYS A 4 -1.59 -17.52 -4.95
N ASN A 5 -1.24 -16.28 -4.64
CA ASN A 5 0.07 -15.69 -4.91
C ASN A 5 0.10 -14.38 -4.13
N ASN A 6 0.62 -14.46 -2.90
CA ASN A 6 0.85 -13.33 -2.00
C ASN A 6 2.03 -12.44 -2.49
N GLN A 7 2.27 -12.40 -3.80
CA GLN A 7 3.24 -11.50 -4.42
C GLN A 7 2.51 -10.19 -4.63
N LEU A 8 2.72 -9.27 -3.69
CA LEU A 8 2.26 -7.90 -3.83
C LEU A 8 2.74 -7.36 -5.18
N GLU A 9 1.81 -7.02 -6.05
CA GLU A 9 2.16 -6.52 -7.37
C GLU A 9 2.70 -5.10 -7.22
N ARG A 10 3.93 -4.89 -7.69
CA ARG A 10 4.50 -3.56 -7.78
C ARG A 10 3.67 -2.75 -8.76
N VAL A 11 3.30 -1.54 -8.34
CA VAL A 11 2.51 -0.65 -9.21
C VAL A 11 3.33 -0.16 -10.39
N SER A 12 2.65 0.27 -11.45
CA SER A 12 3.27 0.93 -12.61
C SER A 12 3.93 2.26 -12.22
N ASP A 13 4.98 2.66 -12.93
CA ASP A 13 5.70 3.93 -12.71
C ASP A 13 4.80 5.17 -12.69
N GLU A 14 3.76 5.20 -13.52
CA GLU A 14 2.78 6.31 -13.55
C GLU A 14 1.99 6.39 -12.23
N LEU A 15 1.55 5.24 -11.72
CA LEU A 15 0.82 5.18 -10.47
C LEU A 15 1.75 5.49 -9.29
N GLN A 16 3.00 4.99 -9.32
CA GLN A 16 4.01 5.31 -8.32
C GLN A 16 4.26 6.82 -8.18
N LYS A 17 4.30 7.58 -9.28
CA LYS A 17 4.42 9.05 -9.21
C LYS A 17 3.21 9.71 -8.55
N THR A 18 2.01 9.23 -8.88
CA THR A 18 0.77 9.73 -8.27
C THR A 18 0.74 9.43 -6.77
N LEU A 19 1.09 8.20 -6.39
CA LEU A 19 1.18 7.75 -5.00
C LEU A 19 2.25 8.54 -4.22
N ASP A 20 3.39 8.84 -4.82
CA ASP A 20 4.43 9.66 -4.19
C ASP A 20 3.95 11.10 -3.96
N LEU A 21 3.19 11.69 -4.90
CA LEU A 21 2.56 13.00 -4.71
C LEU A 21 1.54 12.97 -3.56
N GLU A 22 0.70 11.95 -3.48
CA GLU A 22 -0.27 11.79 -2.40
C GLU A 22 0.41 11.56 -1.05
N ALA A 23 1.50 10.79 -1.02
CA ALA A 23 2.28 10.52 0.18
C ALA A 23 2.99 11.76 0.74
N LYS A 24 3.14 12.85 -0.04
CA LYS A 24 3.61 14.14 0.50
C LYS A 24 2.63 14.74 1.50
N ASN A 25 1.36 14.34 1.46
CA ASN A 25 0.39 14.72 2.47
C ASN A 25 0.46 13.74 3.64
N PRO A 26 0.93 14.16 4.83
CA PRO A 26 1.04 13.27 5.99
C PRO A 26 -0.33 12.71 6.42
N SER A 27 -1.42 13.43 6.14
CA SER A 27 -2.80 12.98 6.38
C SER A 27 -3.27 11.85 5.47
N ALA A 28 -2.53 11.54 4.40
CA ALA A 28 -2.84 10.44 3.51
C ALA A 28 -2.37 9.09 4.09
N ASN A 29 -1.48 9.10 5.09
CA ASN A 29 -0.94 7.87 5.67
C ASN A 29 -2.05 7.09 6.43
N ARG A 30 -2.38 5.92 5.89
CA ARG A 30 -3.45 5.03 6.34
C ARG A 30 -2.89 3.71 6.88
N LYS A 31 -1.65 3.73 7.37
CA LYS A 31 -0.97 2.57 7.96
C LYS A 31 -1.85 1.83 8.97
N ASP A 32 -2.45 2.54 9.93
CA ASP A 32 -3.34 1.93 10.94
C ASP A 32 -4.54 1.21 10.33
N GLU A 33 -5.15 1.77 9.29
CA GLU A 33 -6.26 1.10 8.58
C GLU A 33 -5.79 -0.15 7.85
N VAL A 34 -4.61 -0.10 7.21
CA VAL A 34 -4.03 -1.27 6.54
C VAL A 34 -3.67 -2.36 7.55
N ALA A 35 -3.11 -2.03 8.73
CA ALA A 35 -2.86 -3.01 9.79
C ALA A 35 -4.15 -3.69 10.24
N ASN A 36 -5.21 -2.91 10.46
CA ASN A 36 -6.51 -3.45 10.84
C ASN A 36 -7.10 -4.34 9.73
N LEU A 37 -6.96 -3.93 8.48
CA LEU A 37 -7.48 -4.63 7.30
C LEU A 37 -6.77 -5.98 7.06
N LEU A 38 -5.46 -6.03 7.31
CA LEU A 38 -4.64 -7.24 7.19
C LEU A 38 -4.63 -8.08 8.47
N ASN A 39 -5.18 -7.55 9.56
CA ASN A 39 -5.09 -8.11 10.91
C ASN A 39 -3.64 -8.47 11.30
N SER A 40 -2.67 -7.71 10.79
CA SER A 40 -1.25 -8.02 10.92
C SER A 40 -0.43 -6.75 11.05
N GLN A 41 -0.11 -6.38 12.29
CA GLN A 41 0.77 -5.26 12.58
C GLN A 41 2.19 -5.49 12.07
N ARG A 42 2.65 -6.75 12.03
CA ARG A 42 3.97 -7.13 11.48
C ARG A 42 4.14 -6.72 10.02
N PHE A 43 3.06 -6.62 9.27
CA PHE A 43 3.12 -6.18 7.89
C PHE A 43 3.59 -4.73 7.80
N LEU A 44 3.19 -3.87 8.74
CA LEU A 44 3.54 -2.45 8.72
C LEU A 44 5.00 -2.16 9.06
N ASP A 45 5.72 -3.14 9.63
CA ASP A 45 7.14 -2.99 9.96
C ASP A 45 8.01 -2.93 8.69
N ASP A 46 7.57 -3.63 7.63
CA ASP A 46 8.26 -3.71 6.33
C ASP A 46 7.98 -2.48 5.43
N TYR A 47 6.93 -1.71 5.72
CA TYR A 47 6.52 -0.56 4.91
C TYR A 47 6.74 0.75 5.65
N ASP A 48 7.15 1.80 4.96
CA ASP A 48 7.37 3.12 5.53
C ASP A 48 6.04 3.91 5.63
N ALA A 49 5.27 3.90 4.54
CA ALA A 49 4.01 4.63 4.41
C ALA A 49 2.95 3.79 3.69
N CYS A 50 1.68 3.98 4.02
CA CYS A 50 0.57 3.38 3.28
C CYS A 50 -0.46 4.44 2.92
N ILE A 51 -0.99 4.42 1.72
CA ILE A 51 -1.99 5.38 1.23
C ILE A 51 -3.14 4.63 0.57
N TRP A 52 -4.33 5.20 0.72
CA TRP A 52 -5.51 4.73 0.02
C TRP A 52 -5.70 5.57 -1.24
N TRP A 53 -5.72 4.91 -2.38
CA TRP A 53 -5.90 5.56 -3.68
C TRP A 53 -6.86 4.76 -4.54
N ASN A 54 -7.86 5.43 -5.10
CA ASN A 54 -8.80 4.87 -6.06
C ASN A 54 -9.42 3.52 -5.60
N GLY A 55 -9.81 3.41 -4.34
CA GLY A 55 -10.42 2.19 -3.78
C GLY A 55 -9.43 1.09 -3.36
N CYS A 56 -8.13 1.30 -3.52
CA CYS A 56 -7.10 0.34 -3.12
C CYS A 56 -6.10 0.93 -2.13
N TYR A 57 -5.61 0.08 -1.24
CA TYR A 57 -4.52 0.38 -0.34
C TYR A 57 -3.18 0.04 -0.98
N TYR A 58 -2.29 1.01 -1.00
CA TYR A 58 -0.92 0.89 -1.47
C TYR A 58 0.05 1.18 -0.34
N CYS A 59 1.12 0.41 -0.22
CA CYS A 59 2.18 0.68 0.75
C CYS A 59 3.52 0.84 0.07
N LYS A 60 4.32 1.76 0.61
CA LYS A 60 5.68 2.08 0.19
C LYS A 60 6.64 1.33 1.08
N ASP A 61 7.50 0.55 0.47
CA ASP A 61 8.60 -0.16 1.13
C ASP A 61 9.80 0.78 1.40
N GLU A 62 10.74 0.35 2.23
CA GLU A 62 12.02 1.05 2.47
C GLU A 62 12.78 1.36 1.17
N SER A 63 12.63 0.51 0.16
CA SER A 63 13.21 0.67 -1.18
C SER A 63 12.49 1.73 -2.04
N ASN A 64 11.57 2.51 -1.47
CA ASN A 64 10.71 3.48 -2.14
C ASN A 64 9.82 2.89 -3.25
N ASN A 65 9.59 1.58 -3.24
CA ASN A 65 8.70 0.90 -4.17
C ASN A 65 7.28 0.84 -3.59
N TRP A 66 6.29 1.12 -4.44
CA TRP A 66 4.89 1.03 -4.08
C TRP A 66 4.29 -0.31 -4.47
N TYR A 67 3.54 -0.88 -3.55
CA TYR A 67 2.92 -2.19 -3.68
C TYR A 67 1.42 -2.08 -3.44
N CYS A 68 0.63 -2.71 -4.31
CA CYS A 68 -0.80 -2.85 -4.08
C CYS A 68 -1.04 -3.93 -3.02
N ILE A 69 -1.58 -3.52 -1.87
CA ILE A 69 -1.82 -4.42 -0.75
C ILE A 69 -3.18 -5.08 -0.90
N LYS A 70 -4.21 -4.24 -1.06
CA LYS A 70 -5.59 -4.72 -1.09
C LYS A 70 -6.51 -3.68 -1.71
N CYS A 71 -7.32 -4.12 -2.67
CA CYS A 71 -8.41 -3.33 -3.20
C CYS A 71 -9.70 -3.66 -2.45
N THR A 72 -10.40 -2.62 -2.00
CA THR A 72 -11.77 -2.69 -1.49
C THR A 72 -12.71 -2.38 -2.64
N PHE A 73 -13.25 -3.44 -3.25
CA PHE A 73 -14.36 -3.38 -4.21
C PHE A 73 -15.68 -3.76 -3.53
#